data_AF-A0A1T4SRL3-F1
#
_entry.id   AF-A0A1T4SRL3-F1
#
_cell.length_a   1.000
_cell.length_b   1.000
_cell.length_c   1.000
_cell.angle_alpha   90.00
_cell.angle_beta   90.00
_cell.angle_gamma   90.00
#
_symmetry.space_group_name_H-M   'P 1'
#
loop_
_entity.id
_entity.type
_entity.pdbx_description
1 polymer ?
#
loop_
_entity_poly.entity_id
_entity_poly.type
_entity_poly.pdbx_seq_one_letter_code
_entity_poly.pdbx_strand_id
1 'polypeptide(L)'
;MSTFTRTGHYWSGLTLSVFIGFHLFNQLTALMGVGAHISVMQVLRLVYRHPVVETILLLAVVFQITTGLLMVFKRQQSTVAGKIQVYSGLYLSFFLLVHVGAVLYGRSLALDTNFYFAAAGLNMYPVTFFFIPYYLLAIGAVFLHVAAIHYRKTGSLRWSRAIVLAGLLAAILIISGFTNGFRWRPMPPANEQFIRQSFSA
;
A
#
# COMPACT_ATOMS: atom_id res chain seq x y z
N MET A 1 -18.82 19.11 -8.27
CA MET A 1 -18.73 17.72 -7.77
C MET A 1 -19.79 17.57 -6.70
N SER A 2 -20.60 16.52 -6.73
CA SER A 2 -21.73 16.39 -5.78
C SER A 2 -21.23 16.17 -4.35
N THR A 3 -22.04 16.55 -3.37
CA THR A 3 -21.79 16.31 -1.94
C THR A 3 -21.61 14.82 -1.67
N PHE A 4 -22.39 13.98 -2.35
CA PHE A 4 -22.29 12.52 -2.29
C PHE A 4 -20.89 12.01 -2.64
N THR A 5 -20.27 12.48 -3.73
CA THR A 5 -18.91 12.06 -4.12
C THR A 5 -17.88 12.45 -3.07
N ARG A 6 -17.98 13.64 -2.47
CA ARG A 6 -17.03 14.11 -1.45
C ARG A 6 -17.15 13.32 -0.16
N THR A 7 -18.37 13.12 0.31
CA THR A 7 -18.65 12.35 1.54
C THR A 7 -18.26 10.88 1.36
N GLY A 8 -18.64 10.27 0.24
CA GLY A 8 -18.25 8.89 -0.08
C GLY A 8 -16.74 8.70 -0.19
N HIS A 9 -16.02 9.69 -0.72
CA HIS A 9 -14.55 9.63 -0.81
C HIS A 9 -13.93 9.74 0.58
N TYR A 10 -14.44 10.62 1.44
CA TYR A 10 -13.94 10.71 2.79
C TYR A 10 -14.11 9.39 3.57
N TRP A 11 -15.32 8.80 3.55
CA TRP A 11 -15.60 7.56 4.28
C TRP A 11 -14.87 6.35 3.73
N SER A 12 -14.81 6.19 2.40
CA SER A 12 -14.01 5.10 1.80
C SER A 12 -12.52 5.26 2.12
N GLY A 13 -12.00 6.49 2.12
CA GLY A 13 -10.62 6.77 2.51
C GLY A 13 -10.35 6.45 3.98
N LEU A 14 -11.30 6.73 4.87
CA LEU A 14 -11.20 6.37 6.29
C LEU A 14 -11.20 4.85 6.48
N THR A 15 -12.12 4.13 5.81
CA THR A 15 -12.16 2.67 5.83
C THR A 15 -10.84 2.05 5.36
N LEU A 16 -10.30 2.52 4.23
CA LEU A 16 -9.01 2.06 3.74
C LEU A 16 -7.86 2.43 4.68
N SER A 17 -7.90 3.60 5.33
CA SER A 17 -6.85 4.01 6.28
C SER A 17 -6.76 3.05 7.47
N VAL A 18 -7.91 2.58 7.99
CA VAL A 18 -7.94 1.58 9.06
C VAL A 18 -7.33 0.26 8.57
N PHE A 19 -7.75 -0.23 7.40
CA PHE A 19 -7.18 -1.44 6.81
C PHE A 19 -5.67 -1.32 6.58
N ILE A 20 -5.22 -0.20 5.99
CA ILE A 20 -3.80 0.07 5.73
C ILE A 20 -3.01 0.11 7.04
N GLY A 21 -3.55 0.66 8.11
CA GLY A 21 -2.92 0.64 9.44
C GLY A 21 -2.60 -0.78 9.91
N PHE A 22 -3.60 -1.68 9.92
CA PHE A 22 -3.40 -3.09 10.26
C PHE A 22 -2.51 -3.82 9.26
N HIS A 23 -2.62 -3.48 7.97
CA HIS A 23 -1.78 -4.05 6.93
C HIS A 23 -0.31 -3.71 7.15
N LEU A 24 0.03 -2.43 7.34
CA LEU A 24 1.40 -1.99 7.61
C LEU A 24 1.94 -2.55 8.93
N PHE A 25 1.09 -2.65 9.96
CA PHE A 25 1.45 -3.34 11.21
C PHE A 25 1.87 -4.79 10.93
N ASN A 26 1.06 -5.54 10.18
CA ASN A 26 1.41 -6.90 9.78
C ASN A 26 2.74 -6.92 9.01
N GLN A 27 2.95 -6.01 8.06
CA GLN A 27 4.21 -5.94 7.31
C GLN A 27 5.43 -5.68 8.22
N LEU A 28 5.30 -4.85 9.25
CA LEU A 28 6.38 -4.58 10.21
C LEU A 28 6.79 -5.82 11.02
N THR A 29 5.86 -6.74 11.27
CA THR A 29 6.18 -7.98 11.99
C THR A 29 7.13 -8.90 11.22
N ALA A 30 7.39 -8.64 9.92
CA ALA A 30 8.47 -9.29 9.17
C ALA A 30 9.85 -9.10 9.80
N LEU A 31 10.06 -8.02 10.57
CA LEU A 31 11.28 -7.80 11.36
C LEU A 31 11.49 -8.88 12.42
N MET A 32 10.41 -9.50 12.91
CA MET A 32 10.43 -10.60 13.87
C MET A 32 10.54 -11.97 13.18
N GLY A 33 10.63 -11.99 11.84
CA GLY A 33 10.74 -13.20 11.02
C GLY A 33 9.47 -13.55 10.26
N VAL A 34 9.64 -14.46 9.29
CA VAL A 34 8.57 -14.89 8.37
C VAL A 34 7.40 -15.54 9.12
N GLY A 35 7.68 -16.36 10.14
CA GLY A 35 6.66 -17.04 10.93
C GLY A 35 5.77 -16.07 11.72
N ALA A 36 6.36 -15.01 12.31
CA ALA A 36 5.61 -13.98 13.02
C ALA A 36 4.67 -13.22 12.06
N HIS A 37 5.19 -12.81 10.90
CA HIS A 37 4.39 -12.19 9.83
C HIS A 37 3.22 -13.06 9.40
N ILE A 38 3.46 -14.33 9.09
CA ILE A 38 2.41 -15.24 8.63
C ILE A 38 1.37 -15.47 9.75
N SER A 39 1.79 -15.60 11.00
CA SER A 39 0.88 -15.82 12.14
C SER A 39 -0.07 -14.63 12.35
N VAL A 40 0.47 -13.41 12.37
CA VAL A 40 -0.34 -12.18 12.47
C VAL A 40 -1.24 -12.03 11.25
N MET A 41 -0.71 -12.31 10.06
CA MET A 41 -1.46 -12.26 8.81
C MET A 41 -2.65 -13.22 8.85
N GLN A 42 -2.49 -14.45 9.34
CA GLN A 42 -3.56 -15.44 9.43
C GLN A 42 -4.70 -14.95 10.33
N VAL A 43 -4.39 -14.34 11.49
CA VAL A 43 -5.40 -13.74 12.38
C VAL A 43 -6.15 -12.61 11.67
N LEU A 44 -5.43 -11.69 11.04
CA LEU A 44 -6.04 -10.57 10.33
C LEU A 44 -6.89 -11.02 9.13
N ARG A 45 -6.49 -12.10 8.44
CA ARG A 45 -7.22 -12.69 7.31
C ARG A 45 -8.62 -13.16 7.71
N LEU A 46 -8.83 -13.60 8.95
CA LEU A 46 -10.17 -13.96 9.46
C LEU A 46 -11.16 -12.80 9.30
N VAL A 47 -10.67 -11.57 9.37
CA VAL A 47 -11.47 -10.35 9.23
C VAL A 47 -11.46 -9.86 7.78
N TYR A 48 -10.29 -9.52 7.22
CA TYR A 48 -10.25 -8.81 5.94
C TYR A 48 -10.49 -9.70 4.71
N ARG A 49 -10.39 -11.03 4.85
CA ARG A 49 -10.82 -11.99 3.81
C ARG A 49 -12.23 -12.54 4.05
N HIS A 50 -12.95 -12.06 5.06
CA HIS A 50 -14.38 -12.38 5.17
C HIS A 50 -15.10 -11.78 3.94
N PRO A 51 -15.96 -12.52 3.21
CA PRO A 51 -16.50 -12.08 1.92
C PRO A 51 -17.14 -10.69 1.93
N VAL A 52 -17.88 -10.36 2.99
CA VAL A 52 -18.50 -9.04 3.17
C VAL A 52 -17.44 -7.95 3.36
N VAL A 53 -16.45 -8.17 4.22
CA VAL A 53 -15.41 -7.18 4.52
C VAL A 53 -14.52 -6.97 3.30
N GLU A 54 -14.12 -8.06 2.66
CA GLU A 54 -13.32 -8.03 1.44
C GLU A 54 -14.04 -7.23 0.34
N THR A 55 -15.33 -7.49 0.13
CA THR A 55 -16.13 -6.77 -0.88
C THR A 55 -16.20 -5.28 -0.57
N ILE A 56 -16.43 -4.90 0.69
CA ILE A 56 -16.42 -3.49 1.12
C ILE A 56 -15.06 -2.84 0.84
N LEU A 57 -13.95 -3.52 1.16
CA LEU A 57 -12.60 -3.02 0.91
C LEU A 57 -12.33 -2.84 -0.58
N LEU A 58 -12.69 -3.81 -1.42
CA LEU A 58 -12.51 -3.74 -2.87
C LEU A 58 -13.34 -2.61 -3.50
N LEU A 59 -14.61 -2.45 -3.09
CA LEU A 59 -15.44 -1.33 -3.51
C LEU A 59 -14.84 0.00 -3.06
N ALA A 60 -14.32 0.09 -1.84
CA ALA A 60 -13.64 1.29 -1.34
C ALA A 60 -12.38 1.62 -2.16
N VAL A 61 -11.59 0.62 -2.57
CA VAL A 61 -10.43 0.80 -3.45
C VAL A 61 -10.86 1.35 -4.81
N VAL A 62 -11.83 0.73 -5.48
CA VAL A 62 -12.32 1.19 -6.79
C VAL A 62 -12.88 2.62 -6.68
N PHE A 63 -13.66 2.89 -5.64
CA PHE A 63 -14.22 4.22 -5.39
C PHE A 63 -13.12 5.25 -5.14
N GLN A 64 -12.10 4.92 -4.34
CA GLN A 64 -10.96 5.81 -4.07
C GLN A 64 -10.16 6.16 -5.31
N ILE A 65 -9.82 5.16 -6.13
CA ILE A 65 -9.09 5.36 -7.38
C ILE A 65 -9.89 6.28 -8.31
N THR A 66 -11.14 5.91 -8.60
CA THR A 66 -11.99 6.64 -9.55
C THR A 66 -12.27 8.08 -9.09
N THR A 67 -12.71 8.26 -7.85
CA THR A 67 -13.03 9.61 -7.34
C THR A 67 -11.80 10.46 -7.08
N GLY A 68 -10.68 9.85 -6.65
CA GLY A 68 -9.39 10.53 -6.50
C GLY A 68 -8.89 11.11 -7.83
N LEU A 69 -8.89 10.31 -8.89
CA LEU A 69 -8.52 10.76 -10.24
C LEU A 69 -9.42 11.88 -10.74
N LEU A 70 -10.75 11.73 -10.60
CA LEU A 70 -11.71 12.78 -10.98
C LEU A 70 -11.47 14.10 -10.24
N MET A 71 -11.05 14.06 -8.97
CA MET A 71 -10.75 15.26 -8.19
C MET A 71 -9.50 15.99 -8.69
N VAL A 72 -8.49 15.27 -9.15
CA VAL A 72 -7.25 15.87 -9.69
C VAL A 72 -7.55 16.73 -10.92
N PHE A 73 -8.36 16.23 -11.86
CA PHE A 73 -8.71 16.97 -13.07
C PHE A 73 -9.62 18.18 -12.84
N LYS A 74 -10.41 18.17 -11.76
CA LYS A 74 -11.38 19.23 -11.47
C LYS A 74 -10.85 20.35 -10.59
N ARG A 75 -9.65 20.21 -10.01
CA ARG A 75 -9.18 21.16 -9.00
C ARG A 75 -7.67 21.37 -9.04
N GLN A 76 -7.26 22.51 -9.57
CA GLN A 76 -5.87 22.95 -9.48
C GLN A 76 -5.51 23.30 -8.02
N GLN A 77 -4.42 22.76 -7.52
CA GLN A 77 -3.89 23.08 -6.19
C GLN A 77 -2.68 23.99 -6.33
N SER A 78 -2.75 25.20 -5.77
CA SER A 78 -1.65 26.17 -5.77
C SER A 78 -0.71 26.02 -4.57
N THR A 79 -1.21 25.50 -3.44
CA THR A 79 -0.40 25.34 -2.21
C THR A 79 0.50 24.11 -2.28
N VAL A 80 1.65 24.18 -1.60
CA VAL A 80 2.60 23.05 -1.50
C VAL A 80 1.92 21.81 -0.93
N ALA A 81 1.17 21.94 0.17
CA ALA A 81 0.44 20.83 0.77
C ALA A 81 -0.63 20.25 -0.16
N GLY A 82 -1.32 21.11 -0.93
CA GLY A 82 -2.28 20.66 -1.94
C GLY A 82 -1.61 19.85 -3.05
N LYS A 83 -0.45 20.29 -3.55
CA LYS A 83 0.35 19.56 -4.54
C LYS A 83 0.84 18.21 -4.00
N ILE A 84 1.37 18.16 -2.77
CA ILE A 84 1.78 16.91 -2.11
C ILE A 84 0.61 15.94 -2.04
N GLN A 85 -0.58 16.39 -1.62
CA GLN A 85 -1.77 15.55 -1.56
C GLN A 85 -2.15 15.00 -2.94
N VAL A 86 -2.08 15.81 -3.99
CA VAL A 86 -2.40 15.38 -5.37
C VAL A 86 -1.40 14.35 -5.87
N TYR A 87 -0.09 14.62 -5.81
CA TYR A 87 0.92 13.70 -6.35
C TYR A 87 0.97 12.38 -5.56
N SER A 88 0.89 12.44 -4.24
CA SER A 88 0.77 11.22 -3.42
C SER A 88 -0.51 10.44 -3.74
N GLY A 89 -1.65 11.13 -3.92
CA GLY A 89 -2.92 10.49 -4.28
C GLY A 89 -2.90 9.84 -5.66
N LEU A 90 -2.23 10.45 -6.65
CA LEU A 90 -2.01 9.87 -7.98
C LEU A 90 -1.16 8.60 -7.88
N TYR A 91 -0.05 8.65 -7.13
CA TYR A 91 0.79 7.48 -6.92
C TYR A 91 0.03 6.36 -6.19
N LEU A 92 -0.75 6.68 -5.16
CA LEU A 92 -1.59 5.71 -4.45
C LEU A 92 -2.64 5.08 -5.36
N SER A 93 -3.23 5.86 -6.29
CA SER A 93 -4.19 5.32 -7.26
C SER A 93 -3.53 4.29 -8.19
N PHE A 94 -2.34 4.61 -8.71
CA PHE A 94 -1.52 3.68 -9.48
C PHE A 94 -1.13 2.45 -8.65
N PHE A 95 -0.63 2.66 -7.43
CA PHE A 95 -0.20 1.60 -6.53
C PHE A 95 -1.34 0.64 -6.23
N LEU A 96 -2.51 1.14 -5.82
CA LEU A 96 -3.67 0.32 -5.49
C LEU A 96 -4.15 -0.50 -6.70
N LEU A 97 -4.18 0.09 -7.89
CA LEU A 97 -4.55 -0.61 -9.11
C LEU A 97 -3.63 -1.81 -9.37
N VAL A 98 -2.31 -1.57 -9.36
CA VAL A 98 -1.31 -2.62 -9.63
C VAL A 98 -1.23 -3.64 -8.50
N HIS A 99 -1.18 -3.18 -7.25
CA HIS A 99 -1.00 -4.01 -6.06
C HIS A 99 -2.20 -4.93 -5.83
N VAL A 100 -3.42 -4.37 -5.81
CA VAL A 100 -4.64 -5.16 -5.60
C VAL A 100 -4.89 -6.05 -6.82
N GLY A 101 -4.64 -5.56 -8.03
CA GLY A 101 -4.70 -6.37 -9.25
C GLY A 101 -3.79 -7.59 -9.19
N ALA A 102 -2.52 -7.42 -8.79
CA ALA A 102 -1.59 -8.52 -8.62
C ALA A 102 -2.03 -9.52 -7.55
N VAL A 103 -2.55 -9.05 -6.41
CA VAL A 103 -3.07 -9.91 -5.33
C VAL A 103 -4.26 -10.74 -5.80
N LEU A 104 -5.20 -10.14 -6.53
CA LEU A 104 -6.36 -10.85 -7.08
C LEU A 104 -5.95 -11.83 -8.17
N TYR A 105 -5.02 -11.43 -9.05
CA TYR A 105 -4.51 -12.30 -10.10
C TYR A 105 -3.77 -13.51 -9.52
N GLY A 106 -2.87 -13.32 -8.56
CA GLY A 106 -2.21 -14.42 -7.85
C GLY A 106 -3.20 -15.40 -7.23
N ARG A 107 -4.27 -14.89 -6.60
CA ARG A 107 -5.34 -15.73 -6.03
C ARG A 107 -6.13 -16.50 -7.08
N SER A 108 -6.39 -15.91 -8.25
CA SER A 108 -7.05 -16.62 -9.35
C SER A 108 -6.25 -17.81 -9.87
N LEU A 109 -4.93 -17.79 -9.65
CA LEU A 109 -4.00 -18.90 -9.93
C LEU A 109 -3.77 -19.83 -8.72
N ALA A 110 -4.63 -19.75 -7.70
CA ALA A 110 -4.52 -20.48 -6.44
C ALA A 110 -3.21 -20.25 -5.65
N LEU A 111 -2.47 -19.17 -5.94
CA LEU A 111 -1.28 -18.80 -5.19
C LEU A 111 -1.67 -18.11 -3.87
N ASP A 112 -1.09 -18.58 -2.76
CA ASP A 112 -1.28 -17.90 -1.48
C ASP A 112 -0.52 -16.57 -1.47
N THR A 113 -1.27 -15.46 -1.48
CA THR A 113 -0.75 -14.09 -1.41
C THR A 113 -0.28 -13.71 0.00
N ASN A 114 0.66 -14.49 0.53
CA ASN A 114 1.26 -14.36 1.86
C ASN A 114 2.58 -13.57 1.82
N PHE A 115 3.40 -13.69 2.88
CA PHE A 115 4.74 -13.08 2.94
C PHE A 115 5.55 -13.29 1.65
N TYR A 116 5.62 -14.54 1.17
CA TYR A 116 6.44 -14.92 0.01
C TYR A 116 5.96 -14.27 -1.29
N PHE A 117 4.66 -13.96 -1.40
CA PHE A 117 4.11 -13.28 -2.57
C PHE A 117 4.68 -11.87 -2.73
N ALA A 118 4.72 -11.09 -1.65
CA ALA A 118 5.34 -9.76 -1.67
C ALA A 118 6.88 -9.85 -1.67
N ALA A 119 7.46 -10.80 -0.92
CA ALA A 119 8.89 -10.95 -0.79
C ALA A 119 9.57 -11.34 -2.12
N ALA A 120 8.89 -12.08 -3.00
CA ALA A 120 9.49 -12.53 -4.26
C ALA A 120 9.96 -11.37 -5.14
N GLY A 121 9.12 -10.35 -5.34
CA GLY A 121 9.51 -9.16 -6.08
C GLY A 121 10.69 -8.41 -5.43
N LEU A 122 10.80 -8.41 -4.10
CA LEU A 122 11.86 -7.74 -3.36
C LEU A 122 13.19 -8.50 -3.32
N ASN A 123 13.18 -9.82 -3.50
CA ASN A 123 14.36 -10.68 -3.31
C ASN A 123 14.91 -11.28 -4.61
N MET A 124 14.23 -11.07 -5.76
CA MET A 124 14.67 -11.63 -7.04
C MET A 124 15.36 -10.56 -7.92
N TYR A 125 16.55 -10.89 -8.42
CA TYR A 125 17.21 -10.07 -9.44
C TYR A 125 16.66 -10.38 -10.85
N PRO A 126 16.47 -9.37 -11.73
CA PRO A 126 16.67 -7.93 -11.52
C PRO A 126 15.43 -7.19 -10.99
N VAL A 127 14.29 -7.87 -10.84
CA VAL A 127 12.99 -7.24 -10.53
C VAL A 127 12.97 -6.47 -9.20
N THR A 128 13.89 -6.77 -8.27
CA THR A 128 14.09 -6.00 -7.03
C THR A 128 14.27 -4.51 -7.26
N PHE A 129 14.92 -4.10 -8.36
CA PHE A 129 15.09 -2.69 -8.72
C PHE A 129 13.79 -1.98 -9.06
N PHE A 130 12.74 -2.72 -9.44
CA PHE A 130 11.40 -2.18 -9.59
C PHE A 130 10.65 -2.20 -8.25
N PHE A 131 10.65 -3.33 -7.55
CA PHE A 131 9.81 -3.53 -6.37
C PHE A 131 10.25 -2.74 -5.13
N ILE A 132 11.55 -2.54 -4.91
CA ILE A 132 12.04 -1.72 -3.79
C ILE A 132 11.53 -0.28 -3.90
N PRO A 133 11.78 0.48 -4.99
CA PRO A 133 11.26 1.84 -5.11
C PRO A 133 9.72 1.85 -5.17
N TYR A 134 9.09 0.85 -5.79
CA TYR A 134 7.63 0.73 -5.83
C TYR A 134 7.00 0.68 -4.41
N TYR A 135 7.47 -0.21 -3.54
CA TYR A 135 6.92 -0.30 -2.19
C TYR A 135 7.34 0.85 -1.28
N LEU A 136 8.57 1.37 -1.43
CA LEU A 136 9.04 2.53 -0.68
C LEU A 136 8.19 3.76 -0.98
N LEU A 137 7.95 4.05 -2.26
CA LEU A 137 7.10 5.16 -2.68
C LEU A 137 5.65 4.97 -2.25
N ALA A 138 5.14 3.74 -2.22
CA ALA A 138 3.78 3.46 -1.76
C ALA A 138 3.57 3.83 -0.30
N ILE A 139 4.45 3.33 0.58
CA ILE A 139 4.39 3.64 2.01
C ILE A 139 4.62 5.14 2.21
N GLY A 140 5.63 5.72 1.56
CA GLY A 140 5.88 7.16 1.61
C GLY A 140 4.68 7.99 1.16
N ALA A 141 4.00 7.59 0.08
CA ALA A 141 2.82 8.26 -0.45
C ALA A 141 1.64 8.23 0.53
N VAL A 142 1.39 7.11 1.23
CA VAL A 142 0.36 7.03 2.29
C VAL A 142 0.60 8.12 3.33
N PHE A 143 1.81 8.17 3.89
CA PHE A 143 2.13 9.11 4.97
C PHE A 143 2.21 10.56 4.49
N LEU A 144 2.72 10.83 3.28
CA LEU A 144 2.68 12.16 2.67
C LEU A 144 1.25 12.63 2.44
N HIS A 145 0.36 11.75 1.97
CA HIS A 145 -1.05 12.08 1.75
C HIS A 145 -1.74 12.45 3.07
N VAL A 146 -1.55 11.64 4.11
CA VAL A 146 -2.09 11.90 5.45
C VAL A 146 -1.49 13.17 6.07
N ALA A 147 -0.18 13.37 5.96
CA ALA A 147 0.49 14.58 6.45
C ALA A 147 -0.03 15.84 5.77
N ALA A 148 -0.26 15.80 4.45
CA ALA A 148 -0.84 16.92 3.72
C ALA A 148 -2.27 17.22 4.17
N ILE A 149 -3.11 16.20 4.38
CA ILE A 149 -4.46 16.38 4.94
C ILE A 149 -4.39 16.98 6.35
N HIS A 150 -3.50 16.46 7.20
CA HIS A 150 -3.31 16.95 8.57
C HIS A 150 -2.88 18.42 8.60
N TYR A 151 -1.86 18.79 7.80
CA TYR A 151 -1.40 20.17 7.68
C TYR A 151 -2.52 21.10 7.22
N ARG A 152 -3.28 20.71 6.20
CA ARG A 152 -4.38 21.54 5.67
C ARG A 152 -5.51 21.75 6.68
N LYS A 153 -5.71 20.82 7.61
CA LYS A 153 -6.74 20.93 8.65
C LYS A 153 -6.28 21.69 9.89
N THR A 154 -5.00 21.62 10.23
CA THR A 154 -4.49 22.09 11.54
C THR A 154 -3.45 23.21 11.45
N GLY A 155 -2.83 23.41 10.29
CA GLY A 155 -1.67 24.27 10.11
C GLY A 155 -0.38 23.75 10.77
N SER A 156 -0.40 22.59 11.43
CA SER A 156 0.74 22.13 12.22
C SER A 156 1.83 21.48 11.36
N LEU A 157 2.91 22.21 11.10
CA LEU A 157 4.07 21.68 10.38
C LEU A 157 4.83 20.63 11.19
N ARG A 158 4.92 20.79 12.52
CA ARG A 158 5.62 19.85 13.42
C ARG A 158 5.03 18.44 13.32
N TRP A 159 3.72 18.31 13.48
CA TRP A 159 3.05 17.00 13.42
C TRP A 159 3.03 16.43 12.00
N SER A 160 2.89 17.28 10.99
CA SER A 160 2.99 16.84 9.59
C SER A 160 4.36 16.25 9.27
N ARG A 161 5.45 16.87 9.76
CA ARG A 161 6.81 16.31 9.63
C ARG A 161 6.97 15.00 10.39
N ALA A 162 6.41 14.90 11.60
CA ALA A 162 6.44 13.65 12.37
C ALA A 162 5.76 12.49 11.63
N ILE A 163 4.60 12.74 11.00
CA ILE A 163 3.90 11.74 10.17
C ILE A 163 4.80 11.29 9.01
N VAL A 164 5.43 12.22 8.28
CA VAL A 164 6.33 11.87 7.16
C VAL A 164 7.53 11.04 7.64
N LEU A 165 8.17 11.45 8.73
CA LEU A 165 9.32 10.73 9.29
C LEU A 165 8.94 9.32 9.76
N ALA A 166 7.76 9.16 10.38
CA ALA A 166 7.24 7.84 10.74
C ALA A 166 7.03 6.95 9.51
N GLY A 167 6.52 7.52 8.41
CA GLY A 167 6.35 6.81 7.14
C GLY A 167 7.66 6.36 6.51
N LEU A 168 8.67 7.24 6.49
CA LEU A 168 10.00 6.90 5.99
C LEU A 168 10.65 5.78 6.82
N LEU A 169 10.57 5.89 8.14
CA LEU A 169 11.07 4.85 9.04
C LEU A 169 10.34 3.52 8.81
N ALA A 170 9.00 3.53 8.72
CA ALA A 170 8.22 2.33 8.46
C ALA A 170 8.58 1.69 7.11
N ALA A 171 8.78 2.49 6.05
CA ALA A 171 9.18 1.99 4.74
C ALA A 171 10.53 1.27 4.79
N ILE A 172 11.54 1.89 5.40
CA ILE A 172 12.88 1.30 5.56
C ILE A 172 12.81 0.00 6.35
N LEU A 173 12.08 0.01 7.48
CA LEU A 173 11.92 -1.15 8.35
C LEU A 173 11.20 -2.31 7.64
N ILE A 174 10.11 -2.04 6.92
CA ILE A 174 9.38 -3.06 6.16
C ILE A 174 10.27 -3.66 5.07
N ILE A 175 10.92 -2.83 4.24
CA ILE A 175 11.80 -3.33 3.18
C ILE A 175 12.93 -4.17 3.77
N SER A 176 13.56 -3.71 4.85
CA SER A 176 14.61 -4.47 5.55
C SER A 176 14.10 -5.83 6.06
N GLY A 177 12.91 -5.88 6.68
CA GLY A 177 12.31 -7.13 7.15
C GLY A 177 12.08 -8.15 6.01
N PHE A 178 11.55 -7.67 4.88
CA PHE A 178 11.26 -8.49 3.71
C PHE A 178 12.52 -8.97 2.95
N THR A 179 13.63 -8.21 3.01
CA THR A 179 14.90 -8.57 2.35
C THR A 179 15.92 -9.24 3.27
N ASN A 180 15.56 -9.53 4.53
CA ASN A 180 16.50 -10.00 5.55
C ASN A 180 17.67 -9.05 5.79
N GLY A 181 17.41 -7.74 5.78
CA GLY A 181 18.45 -6.72 5.80
C GLY A 181 19.34 -6.78 4.56
N PHE A 182 18.73 -6.94 3.37
CA PHE A 182 19.42 -7.06 2.07
C PHE A 182 20.38 -8.24 1.94
N ARG A 183 20.27 -9.26 2.80
CA ARG A 183 20.96 -10.54 2.61
C ARG A 183 20.27 -11.43 1.57
N TRP A 184 19.07 -11.00 1.16
CA TRP A 184 18.18 -11.71 0.23
C TRP A 184 17.71 -13.05 0.80
N ARG A 185 16.59 -13.55 0.31
CA ARG A 185 16.03 -14.84 0.73
C ARG A 185 15.65 -15.66 -0.51
N PRO A 186 15.89 -16.99 -0.51
CA PRO A 186 15.35 -17.86 -1.54
C PRO A 186 13.82 -17.87 -1.45
N MET A 187 13.16 -17.87 -2.61
CA MET A 187 11.71 -17.81 -2.70
C MET A 187 11.15 -19.17 -3.06
N PRO A 188 9.92 -19.51 -2.61
CA PRO A 188 9.26 -20.73 -3.07
C PRO A 188 9.12 -20.73 -4.60
N PRO A 189 9.28 -21.88 -5.28
CA PRO A 189 9.26 -21.95 -6.75
C PRO A 189 8.01 -21.35 -7.39
N ALA A 190 6.84 -21.52 -6.77
CA ALA A 190 5.58 -20.96 -7.28
C ALA A 190 5.59 -19.41 -7.31
N ASN A 191 6.19 -18.76 -6.29
CA ASN A 191 6.32 -17.31 -6.24
C ASN A 191 7.37 -16.82 -7.23
N GLU A 192 8.46 -17.56 -7.41
CA GLU A 192 9.46 -17.22 -8.43
C GLU A 192 8.88 -17.30 -9.84
N GLN A 193 8.15 -18.37 -10.14
CA GLN A 193 7.53 -18.58 -11.43
C GLN A 193 6.52 -17.47 -11.74
N PHE A 194 5.69 -17.09 -10.77
CA PHE A 194 4.75 -15.98 -10.90
C PHE A 194 5.44 -14.67 -11.29
N ILE A 195 6.56 -14.34 -10.62
CA ILE A 195 7.37 -13.16 -10.95
C ILE A 195 7.99 -13.29 -12.34
N ARG A 196 8.60 -14.42 -12.66
CA ARG A 196 9.25 -14.62 -13.98
C ARG A 196 8.26 -14.46 -15.11
N GLN A 197 7.08 -15.07 -15.02
CA GLN A 197 6.03 -14.96 -16.03
C GLN A 197 5.50 -13.52 -16.20
N SER A 198 5.47 -12.76 -15.11
CA SER A 198 4.97 -11.38 -15.12
C SER A 198 5.98 -10.37 -15.67
N PHE A 199 7.26 -10.73 -15.74
CA PHE A 199 8.37 -9.84 -16.14
C PHE A 199 9.23 -10.40 -17.29
N SER A 200 8.87 -11.55 -17.86
CA SER A 200 9.44 -12.10 -19.09
C SER A 200 8.69 -11.50 -20.29
N ALA A 201 9.03 -10.26 -20.65
CA ALA A 201 8.65 -9.64 -21.91
C ALA A 201 9.87 -9.59 -22.83
#